data_AF-A0AA40NEI5-F1
#
_entry.id   AF-A0AA40NEI5-F1
#
_cell.length_a   1.000
_cell.length_b   1.000
_cell.length_c   1.000
_cell.angle_alpha   90.00
_cell.angle_beta   90.00
_cell.angle_gamma   90.00
#
_symmetry.space_group_name_H-M   'P 1'
#
loop_
_entity.id
_entity.type
_entity.pdbx_description
1 polymer ?
#
loop_
_entity_poly.entity_id
_entity_poly.type
_entity_poly.pdbx_seq_one_letter_code
_entity_poly.pdbx_strand_id
1 'polypeptide(L)'
;AASADQTVTTVDAPAVVVTDPAACATVDISSQVVAAVAAENGRIMGILNCEEAKGRESQARALAETPGMTVESAQRILAAAPQSAQARTDTALDRLMETAPGTVTAGSASAEAGDDLLNTPV
;
A
#
# COMPACT_ATOMS: atom_id res chain seq x y z
N ALA A 1 -74.63 21.80 19.06
CA ALA A 1 -74.60 21.11 20.37
C ALA A 1 -73.26 20.40 20.45
N ALA A 2 -72.31 20.87 21.27
CA ALA A 2 -72.21 20.58 22.71
C ALA A 2 -71.98 19.07 22.92
N SER A 3 -71.02 18.57 23.70
CA SER A 3 -70.07 19.10 24.66
C SER A 3 -69.11 17.90 24.94
N ALA A 4 -67.83 18.11 25.27
CA ALA A 4 -67.27 17.90 26.63
C ALA A 4 -67.47 16.47 27.17
N ASP A 5 -66.54 15.76 27.79
CA ASP A 5 -65.29 16.05 28.49
C ASP A 5 -65.02 14.74 29.26
N GLN A 6 -63.75 14.44 29.54
CA GLN A 6 -63.25 13.86 30.80
C GLN A 6 -61.82 13.33 30.57
N THR A 7 -60.80 14.15 30.87
CA THR A 7 -60.17 14.32 32.18
C THR A 7 -59.25 13.15 32.56
N VAL A 8 -57.95 13.40 32.48
CA VAL A 8 -57.03 12.99 33.56
C VAL A 8 -56.02 14.11 33.76
N THR A 9 -56.12 14.73 34.92
CA THR A 9 -55.21 15.76 35.43
C THR A 9 -54.22 15.10 36.39
N THR A 10 -52.98 15.63 36.36
CA THR A 10 -52.04 15.75 37.49
C THR A 10 -50.94 14.69 37.64
N VAL A 11 -49.76 15.04 37.11
CA VAL A 11 -48.46 15.24 37.79
C VAL A 11 -48.00 14.18 38.81
N ASP A 12 -46.89 13.51 38.48
CA ASP A 12 -45.64 13.57 39.26
C ASP A 12 -44.43 13.16 38.38
N ALA A 13 -43.36 13.95 38.42
CA ALA A 13 -42.06 13.71 37.75
C ALA A 13 -41.14 12.87 38.70
N PRO A 14 -39.84 12.53 38.43
CA PRO A 14 -38.96 12.98 37.34
C PRO A 14 -37.98 11.92 36.76
N ALA A 15 -37.45 12.12 35.54
CA ALA A 15 -36.05 11.87 35.19
C ALA A 15 -35.72 12.30 33.74
N VAL A 16 -35.14 13.49 33.67
CA VAL A 16 -34.20 14.01 32.68
C VAL A 16 -33.62 13.00 31.66
N VAL A 17 -33.99 13.14 30.39
CA VAL A 17 -33.00 13.15 29.30
C VAL A 17 -33.30 14.38 28.47
N VAL A 18 -32.53 15.44 28.73
CA VAL A 18 -32.39 16.56 27.81
C VAL A 18 -31.63 16.03 26.60
N THR A 19 -32.31 15.94 25.47
CA THR A 19 -31.66 16.17 24.17
C THR A 19 -32.59 17.07 23.38
N ASP A 20 -32.30 18.37 23.46
CA ASP A 20 -32.85 19.44 22.63
C ASP A 20 -33.10 18.99 21.17
N PRO A 21 -34.32 19.15 20.62
CA PRO A 21 -34.61 18.91 19.21
C PRO A 21 -34.15 20.05 18.28
N ALA A 22 -33.18 20.88 18.69
CA ALA A 22 -32.79 22.11 17.99
C ALA A 22 -31.48 22.02 17.16
N ALA A 23 -30.94 20.82 16.92
CA ALA A 23 -29.66 20.65 16.21
C ALA A 23 -29.78 20.17 14.75
N CYS A 24 -30.94 20.34 14.09
CA CYS A 24 -30.98 20.39 12.63
C CYS A 24 -30.46 21.76 12.16
N ALA A 25 -29.19 22.06 12.47
CA ALA A 25 -28.46 23.06 11.73
C ALA A 25 -28.39 22.54 10.29
N THR A 26 -29.07 23.24 9.40
CA THR A 26 -29.10 22.98 7.96
C THR A 26 -27.69 22.69 7.48
N VAL A 27 -27.44 21.41 7.24
CA VAL A 27 -26.24 20.82 6.64
C VAL A 27 -25.98 21.59 5.34
N ASP A 28 -25.05 22.56 5.37
CA ASP A 28 -24.66 23.31 4.19
C ASP A 28 -23.88 22.34 3.29
N ILE A 29 -24.60 21.69 2.37
CA ILE A 29 -24.09 20.61 1.53
C ILE A 29 -22.88 21.10 0.72
N SER A 30 -22.90 22.36 0.28
CA SER A 30 -21.81 22.98 -0.47
C SER A 30 -20.51 22.99 0.35
N SER A 31 -20.57 23.42 1.61
CA SER A 31 -19.41 23.42 2.51
C SER A 31 -18.86 22.01 2.78
N GLN A 32 -19.74 21.01 2.90
CA GLN A 32 -19.35 19.62 3.14
C GLN A 32 -18.72 18.96 1.92
N VAL A 33 -19.24 19.25 0.72
CA VAL A 33 -18.62 18.76 -0.52
C VAL A 33 -17.21 19.32 -0.67
N VAL A 34 -17.01 20.61 -0.39
CA VAL A 34 -15.66 21.22 -0.41
C VAL A 34 -14.73 20.58 0.62
N ALA A 35 -15.22 20.36 1.85
CA ALA A 35 -14.43 19.71 2.90
C ALA A 35 -14.09 18.25 2.55
N ALA A 36 -15.04 17.50 1.98
CA ALA A 36 -14.83 16.13 1.55
C ALA A 36 -13.83 16.04 0.39
N VAL A 37 -13.92 16.95 -0.59
CA VAL A 37 -12.95 17.03 -1.70
C VAL A 37 -11.56 17.41 -1.18
N ALA A 38 -11.46 18.34 -0.24
CA ALA A 38 -10.18 18.70 0.37
C ALA A 38 -9.56 17.53 1.15
N ALA A 39 -10.37 16.82 1.94
CA ALA A 39 -9.97 15.61 2.65
C ALA A 39 -9.53 14.50 1.67
N GLU A 40 -10.24 14.33 0.56
CA GLU A 40 -9.93 13.32 -0.46
C GLU A 40 -8.63 13.64 -1.20
N ASN A 41 -8.44 14.90 -1.61
CA ASN A 41 -7.19 15.35 -2.22
C ASN A 41 -6.00 15.17 -1.28
N GLY A 42 -6.18 15.50 0.01
CA GLY A 42 -5.16 15.27 1.04
C GLY A 42 -4.84 13.79 1.23
N ARG A 43 -5.85 12.93 1.20
CA ARG A 43 -5.69 11.46 1.27
C ARG A 43 -4.91 10.92 0.08
N ILE A 44 -5.27 11.31 -1.15
CA ILE A 44 -4.59 10.90 -2.38
C ILE A 44 -3.11 11.31 -2.34
N MET A 45 -2.83 12.57 -2.01
CA MET A 45 -1.46 13.06 -1.87
C MET A 45 -0.70 12.35 -0.75
N GLY A 46 -1.36 12.07 0.37
CA GLY A 46 -0.78 11.31 1.47
C GLY A 46 -0.27 9.94 1.02
N ILE A 47 -1.09 9.19 0.27
CA ILE A 47 -0.72 7.86 -0.25
C ILE A 47 0.44 7.93 -1.25
N LEU A 48 0.40 8.91 -2.16
CA LEU A 48 1.41 9.07 -3.20
C LEU A 48 2.77 9.49 -2.63
N ASN A 49 2.79 10.22 -1.52
CA ASN A 49 4.01 10.75 -0.91
C ASN A 49 4.57 9.89 0.24
N CYS A 50 3.96 8.74 0.55
CA CYS A 50 4.51 7.81 1.54
C CYS A 50 5.89 7.29 1.12
N GLU A 51 6.81 7.12 2.07
CA GLU A 51 8.10 6.46 1.83
C GLU A 51 7.96 5.10 1.15
N GLU A 52 6.95 4.32 1.53
CA GLU A 52 6.69 2.99 0.98
C GLU A 52 6.20 3.02 -0.48
N ALA A 53 5.73 4.16 -0.97
CA ALA A 53 5.33 4.34 -2.36
C ALA A 53 6.56 4.48 -3.29
N LYS A 54 7.75 4.81 -2.75
CA LYS A 54 8.99 4.96 -3.54
C LYS A 54 9.36 3.62 -4.17
N GLY A 55 9.52 3.60 -5.49
CA GLY A 55 9.76 2.39 -6.29
C GLY A 55 8.53 1.53 -6.55
N ARG A 56 7.34 1.96 -6.10
CA ARG A 56 6.03 1.31 -6.30
C ARG A 56 4.93 2.34 -6.58
N GLU A 57 5.28 3.40 -7.30
CA GLU A 57 4.44 4.57 -7.55
C GLU A 57 3.17 4.17 -8.31
N SER A 58 3.26 3.20 -9.23
CA SER A 58 2.11 2.66 -9.95
C SER A 58 1.11 1.97 -9.01
N GLN A 59 1.60 1.22 -8.02
CA GLN A 59 0.76 0.55 -7.03
C GLN A 59 0.15 1.55 -6.05
N ALA A 60 0.95 2.52 -5.57
CA ALA A 60 0.46 3.60 -4.71
C ALA A 60 -0.63 4.41 -5.41
N ARG A 61 -0.48 4.68 -6.70
CA ARG A 61 -1.49 5.36 -7.52
C ARG A 61 -2.79 4.57 -7.65
N ALA A 62 -2.72 3.27 -7.93
CA ALA A 62 -3.90 2.41 -7.99
C ALA A 62 -4.66 2.36 -6.64
N LEU A 63 -3.93 2.36 -5.52
CA LEU A 63 -4.52 2.45 -4.18
C LEU A 63 -5.15 3.82 -3.93
N ALA A 64 -4.50 4.90 -4.34
CA ALA A 64 -5.01 6.26 -4.19
C ALA A 64 -6.28 6.51 -5.02
N GLU A 65 -6.37 5.91 -6.22
CA GLU A 65 -7.55 5.97 -7.11
C GLU A 65 -8.75 5.18 -6.57
N THR A 66 -8.57 4.34 -5.55
CA THR A 66 -9.66 3.60 -4.91
C THR A 66 -10.38 4.49 -3.87
N PRO A 67 -11.66 4.84 -4.07
CA PRO A 67 -12.41 5.65 -3.09
C PRO A 67 -12.56 4.89 -1.77
N GLY A 68 -12.45 5.61 -0.65
CA GLY A 68 -12.49 5.02 0.70
C GLY A 68 -11.19 4.35 1.16
N MET A 69 -10.13 4.33 0.34
CA MET A 69 -8.82 3.82 0.74
C MET A 69 -8.11 4.78 1.70
N THR A 70 -7.88 4.41 2.95
CA THR A 70 -7.15 5.29 3.89
C THR A 70 -5.63 5.27 3.65
N VAL A 71 -4.94 6.35 4.04
CA VAL A 71 -3.48 6.44 3.96
C VAL A 71 -2.80 5.28 4.70
N GLU A 72 -3.27 4.96 5.91
CA GLU A 72 -2.74 3.86 6.72
C GLU A 72 -2.94 2.48 6.05
N SER A 73 -4.11 2.25 5.45
CA SER A 73 -4.38 0.98 4.75
C SER A 73 -3.50 0.84 3.52
N ALA A 74 -3.37 1.91 2.72
CA ALA A 74 -2.49 1.93 1.57
C ALA A 74 -1.03 1.71 1.98
N GLN A 75 -0.59 2.34 3.08
CA GLN A 75 0.75 2.16 3.62
C GLN A 75 1.01 0.72 4.05
N ARG A 76 0.06 0.07 4.75
CA ARG A 76 0.16 -1.36 5.10
C ARG A 76 0.27 -2.24 3.86
N ILE A 77 -0.53 -1.98 2.82
CA ILE A 77 -0.50 -2.75 1.57
C ILE A 77 0.84 -2.55 0.86
N LEU A 78 1.33 -1.31 0.77
CA LEU A 78 2.64 -1.00 0.21
C LEU A 78 3.73 -1.68 1.04
N ALA A 79 3.77 -1.53 2.36
CA ALA A 79 4.77 -2.18 3.22
C ALA A 79 4.80 -3.72 3.06
N ALA A 80 3.64 -4.35 2.89
CA ALA A 80 3.53 -5.80 2.69
C ALA A 80 3.80 -6.27 1.26
N ALA A 81 3.68 -5.38 0.26
CA ALA A 81 3.91 -5.75 -1.13
C ALA A 81 5.38 -6.09 -1.36
N PRO A 82 5.71 -7.19 -2.07
CA PRO A 82 7.09 -7.48 -2.43
C PRO A 82 7.63 -6.37 -3.33
N GLN A 83 8.87 -5.94 -3.10
CA GLN A 83 9.59 -5.09 -4.05
C GLN A 83 9.59 -5.83 -5.40
N SER A 84 9.16 -5.14 -6.47
CA SER A 84 8.93 -5.70 -7.81
C SER A 84 9.95 -6.76 -8.17
N ALA A 85 9.50 -7.86 -8.80
CA ALA A 85 10.35 -9.02 -9.11
C ALA A 85 11.70 -8.62 -9.74
N GLN A 86 11.70 -7.62 -10.62
CA GLN A 86 12.91 -7.04 -11.22
C GLN A 86 13.97 -6.56 -10.22
N ALA A 87 13.60 -5.82 -9.17
CA ALA A 87 14.56 -5.32 -8.19
C ALA A 87 15.17 -6.45 -7.35
N ARG A 88 14.38 -7.48 -7.05
CA ARG A 88 14.86 -8.70 -6.38
C ARG A 88 15.80 -9.49 -7.28
N THR A 89 15.47 -9.62 -8.56
CA THR A 89 16.31 -10.32 -9.54
C THR A 89 17.63 -9.57 -9.78
N ASP A 90 17.61 -8.24 -9.87
CA ASP A 90 18.81 -7.42 -10.07
C ASP A 90 19.80 -7.56 -8.89
N THR A 91 19.31 -7.45 -7.66
CA THR A 91 20.15 -7.65 -6.45
C THR A 91 20.61 -9.10 -6.27
N ALA A 92 19.78 -10.08 -6.61
CA ALA A 92 20.16 -11.49 -6.53
C ALA A 92 21.17 -11.89 -7.60
N LEU A 93 21.05 -11.31 -8.81
CA LEU A 93 21.98 -11.53 -9.91
C LEU A 93 23.34 -10.88 -9.62
N ASP A 94 23.35 -9.64 -9.13
CA ASP A 94 24.57 -8.93 -8.71
C ASP A 94 25.36 -9.72 -7.65
N ARG A 95 24.66 -10.22 -6.63
CA ARG A 95 25.25 -11.07 -5.58
C ARG A 95 25.71 -12.42 -6.12
N LEU A 96 25.02 -12.99 -7.10
CA LEU A 96 25.46 -14.20 -7.79
C LEU A 96 26.71 -13.97 -8.64
N MET A 97 26.84 -12.81 -9.30
CA MET A 97 28.03 -12.45 -10.06
C MET A 97 29.23 -12.16 -9.16
N GLU A 98 29.02 -11.53 -8.00
CA GLU A 98 30.09 -11.31 -7.01
C GLU A 98 30.57 -12.63 -6.36
N THR A 99 29.68 -13.60 -6.22
CA THR A 99 30.00 -14.92 -5.65
C THR A 99 30.33 -15.98 -6.70
N ALA A 100 30.21 -15.65 -8.00
CA ALA A 100 30.50 -16.57 -9.08
C ALA A 100 32.01 -16.84 -9.10
N PRO A 101 32.46 -18.09 -8.87
CA PRO A 101 33.87 -18.43 -9.07
C PRO A 101 34.20 -18.16 -10.54
N GLY A 102 35.27 -17.39 -10.78
CA GLY A 102 35.73 -17.03 -12.11
C GLY A 102 35.82 -18.26 -13.01
N THR A 103 35.47 -18.09 -14.29
CA THR A 103 35.41 -19.12 -15.33
C THR A 103 36.42 -20.23 -15.10
N VAL A 104 35.95 -21.44 -14.79
CA VAL A 104 36.80 -22.63 -14.75
C VAL A 104 37.40 -22.76 -16.14
N THR A 105 38.69 -22.47 -16.26
CA THR A 105 39.48 -22.66 -17.47
C THR A 105 39.37 -24.13 -17.89
N ALA A 106 38.51 -24.38 -18.88
CA ALA A 106 38.33 -25.71 -19.43
C ALA A 106 39.53 -26.01 -20.34
N GLY A 107 40.46 -26.82 -19.81
CA GLY A 107 41.38 -27.61 -20.61
C GLY A 107 42.55 -26.86 -21.23
N SER A 108 43.67 -26.81 -20.52
CA SER A 108 45.00 -26.88 -21.14
C SER A 108 45.93 -27.73 -20.27
N ALA A 109 45.46 -28.93 -19.94
CA ALA A 109 46.33 -30.04 -19.61
C ALA A 109 46.33 -31.03 -20.78
N SER A 110 46.76 -30.56 -21.95
CA SER A 110 47.51 -31.43 -22.87
C SER A 110 48.95 -31.39 -22.39
N ALA A 111 49.20 -32.04 -21.25
CA ALA A 111 50.53 -32.52 -20.97
C ALA A 111 50.82 -33.62 -22.00
N GLU A 112 51.81 -33.35 -22.85
CA GLU A 112 52.91 -34.30 -23.05
C GLU A 112 52.45 -35.73 -23.43
N ALA A 113 52.11 -35.92 -24.71
CA ALA A 113 52.00 -37.22 -25.36
C ALA A 113 52.27 -37.09 -26.87
N GLY A 114 53.31 -36.31 -27.22
CA GLY A 114 53.68 -36.04 -28.61
C GLY A 114 55.19 -36.10 -28.88
N ASP A 115 56.02 -36.24 -27.85
CA ASP A 115 57.48 -36.21 -27.97
C ASP A 115 58.13 -37.58 -27.68
N ASP A 116 57.38 -38.69 -27.85
CA ASP A 116 57.92 -40.06 -27.68
C ASP A 116 57.94 -40.85 -29.01
N LEU A 117 57.61 -40.22 -30.14
CA LEU A 117 57.50 -40.89 -31.45
C LEU A 117 58.65 -40.56 -32.42
N LEU A 118 59.64 -39.76 -32.02
CA LEU A 118 60.70 -39.27 -32.91
C LEU A 118 62.11 -39.78 -32.59
N ASN A 119 62.26 -40.75 -31.69
CA ASN A 119 63.59 -41.27 -31.33
C ASN A 119 63.70 -42.80 -31.35
N THR A 120 63.25 -43.43 -32.45
CA THR A 120 63.66 -44.81 -32.76
C THR A 120 64.82 -44.76 -33.76
N PRO A 121 66.07 -45.07 -33.37
CA PRO A 121 67.18 -45.11 -34.32
C PRO A 121 66.98 -46.26 -35.33
N VAL A 122 67.30 -46.00 -36.60
CA VAL A 122 67.39 -47.00 -37.68
C VAL A 122 68.66 -47.84 -37.58
#